data_AF-A0A242DI80-F1
#
_entry.id   AF-A0A242DI80-F1
#
_cell.length_a   1.000
_cell.length_b   1.000
_cell.length_c   1.000
_cell.angle_alpha   90.00
_cell.angle_beta   90.00
_cell.angle_gamma   90.00
#
_symmetry.space_group_name_H-M   'P 1'
#
loop_
_entity.id
_entity.type
_entity.pdbx_description
1 polymer ?
#
loop_
_entity_poly.entity_id
_entity_poly.type
_entity_poly.pdbx_seq_one_letter_code
_entity_poly.pdbx_strand_id
1 'polypeptide(L)' 'MEDLIITLIESNDNKMVSLNQVITELKLSREQQLILLSRLKSFKNISIMYEYNKRGQVITFFKRAI' A
#
# COMPACT_ATOMS: atom_id res chain seq x y z
N MET A 1 -1.07 -5.57 -10.33
CA MET A 1 -1.14 -5.36 -8.86
C MET A 1 -0.71 -3.94 -8.51
N GLU A 2 0.44 -3.46 -8.98
CA GLU A 2 0.85 -2.04 -8.86
C GLU A 2 -0.25 -1.09 -9.37
N ASP A 3 -0.76 -1.32 -10.58
CA ASP A 3 -1.84 -0.50 -11.17
C ASP A 3 -3.11 -0.47 -10.30
N LEU A 4 -3.48 -1.60 -9.68
CA LEU A 4 -4.64 -1.67 -8.79
C LEU A 4 -4.45 -0.81 -7.53
N ILE A 5 -3.24 -0.78 -7.00
CA ILE A 5 -2.90 0.05 -5.83
C ILE A 5 -2.88 1.53 -6.23
N ILE A 6 -2.35 1.86 -7.42
CA ILE A 6 -2.39 3.23 -7.95
C ILE A 6 -3.84 3.70 -8.11
N THR A 7 -4.69 2.90 -8.74
CA THR A 7 -6.13 3.22 -8.88
C THR A 7 -6.80 3.42 -7.52
N LEU A 8 -6.47 2.60 -6.51
CA LEU A 8 -6.99 2.77 -5.16
C LEU A 8 -6.50 4.07 -4.49
N ILE A 9 -5.25 4.47 -4.71
CA ILE A 9 -4.71 5.75 -4.20
C ILE A 9 -5.41 6.93 -4.90
N GLU A 10 -5.57 6.86 -6.22
CA GLU A 10 -6.24 7.89 -7.02
C GLU A 10 -7.72 8.04 -6.64
N SER A 11 -8.43 6.94 -6.35
CA SER A 11 -9.82 6.97 -5.89
C SER A 11 -9.98 7.51 -4.46
N ASN A 12 -8.88 7.65 -3.71
CA ASN A 12 -8.85 8.22 -2.36
C ASN A 12 -8.29 9.66 -2.38
N ASP A 13 -8.61 10.47 -3.40
CA ASP A 13 -8.17 11.87 -3.57
C ASP A 13 -6.64 12.07 -3.50
N ASN A 14 -5.84 11.12 -4.01
CA ASN A 14 -4.38 11.11 -3.85
C ASN A 14 -3.89 11.12 -2.37
N LYS A 15 -4.75 10.72 -1.43
CA LYS A 15 -4.38 10.52 -0.02
C LYS A 15 -3.52 9.27 0.13
N MET A 16 -2.84 9.18 1.26
CA MET A 16 -2.07 7.99 1.63
C MET A 16 -3.02 6.84 1.95
N VAL A 17 -2.74 5.67 1.39
CA VAL A 17 -3.53 4.44 1.62
C VAL A 17 -2.69 3.49 2.45
N SER A 18 -3.22 2.98 3.56
CA SER A 18 -2.46 2.03 4.40
C SER A 18 -2.38 0.63 3.77
N LEU A 19 -1.37 -0.15 4.13
CA LEU A 19 -1.27 -1.56 3.70
C LEU A 19 -2.51 -2.38 4.06
N ASN A 20 -3.06 -2.19 5.25
CA ASN A 20 -4.29 -2.89 5.66
C ASN A 20 -5.49 -2.51 4.79
N GLN A 21 -5.59 -1.25 4.38
CA GLN A 21 -6.64 -0.80 3.46
C GLN A 21 -6.47 -1.45 2.08
N VAL A 22 -5.25 -1.51 1.54
CA VAL A 22 -4.97 -2.24 0.28
C VAL A 22 -5.39 -3.71 0.38
N ILE A 23 -5.01 -4.40 1.46
CA ILE A 23 -5.34 -5.82 1.65
C ILE A 23 -6.86 -6.03 1.73
N THR A 24 -7.56 -5.14 2.43
CA THR A 24 -9.01 -5.25 2.67
C THR A 24 -9.81 -4.91 1.40
N GLU A 25 -9.51 -3.78 0.75
CA GLU A 25 -10.23 -3.28 -0.42
C GLU A 25 -10.00 -4.19 -1.64
N LEU A 26 -8.77 -4.65 -1.86
CA LEU A 26 -8.45 -5.56 -2.96
C LEU A 26 -8.75 -7.03 -2.63
N LYS A 27 -9.26 -7.33 -1.42
CA LYS A 27 -9.57 -8.68 -0.93
C LYS A 27 -8.41 -9.66 -1.17
N LEU A 28 -7.19 -9.23 -0.87
CA LEU A 28 -5.99 -10.00 -1.21
C LEU A 28 -5.91 -11.30 -0.43
N SER A 29 -5.74 -12.41 -1.14
CA SER A 29 -5.42 -13.71 -0.53
C SER A 29 -4.05 -13.65 0.17
N ARG A 30 -3.78 -14.59 1.08
CA ARG A 30 -2.49 -14.67 1.78
C ARG A 30 -1.30 -14.76 0.82
N GLU A 31 -1.45 -15.47 -0.29
CA GLU A 31 -0.43 -15.57 -1.34
C GLU A 31 -0.22 -14.23 -2.03
N GLN A 32 -1.29 -13.53 -2.39
CA GLN A 32 -1.22 -12.20 -3.00
C GLN A 32 -0.60 -11.16 -2.07
N GLN A 33 -0.85 -11.26 -0.76
CA GLN A 33 -0.20 -10.42 0.25
C GLN A 33 1.32 -10.66 0.28
N LEU A 34 1.77 -11.92 0.23
CA LEU A 34 3.20 -12.25 0.17
C LEU A 34 3.85 -11.75 -1.14
N ILE A 35 3.14 -11.87 -2.26
CA ILE A 35 3.59 -11.32 -3.55
C ILE A 35 3.69 -9.80 -3.47
N LEU A 36 2.70 -9.12 -2.89
CA LEU A 36 2.73 -7.68 -2.68
C LEU A 36 3.97 -7.27 -1.87
N LEU A 37 4.17 -7.88 -0.70
CA LEU A 37 5.29 -7.59 0.20
C LEU A 37 6.65 -7.83 -0.45
N SER A 38 6.80 -8.92 -1.21
CA SER A 38 8.06 -9.23 -1.89
C SER A 38 8.37 -8.28 -3.06
N ARG A 39 7.35 -7.66 -3.65
CA ARG A 39 7.48 -6.76 -4.81
C ARG A 39 7.43 -5.28 -4.47
N LEU A 40 7.22 -4.90 -3.21
CA LEU A 40 7.14 -3.50 -2.79
C LEU A 40 8.29 -2.63 -3.31
N LYS A 41 9.53 -3.12 -3.26
CA LYS A 41 10.71 -2.40 -3.73
C LYS A 41 10.79 -2.23 -5.25
N SER A 42 9.95 -2.94 -6.00
CA SER A 42 9.92 -2.90 -7.47
C SER A 42 8.91 -1.90 -8.02
N PHE A 43 8.00 -1.37 -7.19
CA PHE A 43 6.99 -0.42 -7.63
C PHE A 43 7.64 0.95 -7.81
N LYS A 44 7.75 1.40 -9.06
CA LYS A 44 8.40 2.67 -9.41
C LYS A 44 7.46 3.86 -9.22
N ASN A 45 6.16 3.62 -9.31
CA ASN A 45 5.13 4.67 -9.27
C ASN A 45 4.48 4.80 -7.89
N ILE A 46 5.01 4.11 -6.87
CA ILE A 46 4.48 4.11 -5.51
C ILE A 46 5.61 4.47 -4.55
N SER A 47 5.41 5.55 -3.80
CA SER A 47 6.19 5.89 -2.62
C SER A 47 5.64 5.12 -1.41
N ILE A 48 6.54 4.53 -0.64
CA ILE A 48 6.22 3.76 0.57
C ILE A 48 6.71 4.56 1.78
N MET A 49 5.78 4.87 2.68
CA MET A 49 6.05 5.63 3.91
C MET A 49 5.77 4.77 5.14
N TYR A 50 6.46 5.05 6.24
CA TYR A 50 6.34 4.32 7.50
C TYR A 50 6.06 5.30 8.64
N GLU A 51 5.06 4.99 9.47
CA GLU A 51 4.72 5.79 10.66
C GLU A 51 4.53 4.89 11.88
N TYR A 52 4.85 5.39 13.07
CA TYR A 52 4.55 4.69 14.32
C TYR A 52 3.18 5.09 14.85
N ASN A 53 2.34 4.11 15.17
CA ASN A 53 1.08 4.36 15.87
C ASN A 53 1.30 4.60 17.37
N LYS A 54 0.23 4.97 18.10
CA LYS A 54 0.27 5.20 19.56
C LYS A 54 0.72 3.99 20.39
N ARG A 55 0.74 2.79 19.81
CA ARG A 55 1.22 1.54 20.43
C ARG A 55 2.67 1.22 20.05
N GLY A 56 3.37 2.13 19.36
CA GLY A 56 4.74 1.92 18.88
C GLY A 56 4.86 0.92 17.73
N GLN A 57 3.74 0.58 17.07
CA GLN A 57 3.75 -0.33 15.92
C GLN A 57 3.98 0.46 14.63
N VAL A 58 4.80 -0.08 13.73
CA VAL A 58 5.02 0.48 12.39
C VAL A 58 3.79 0.23 11.52
N ILE A 59 3.25 1.27 10.93
CA ILE A 59 2.21 1.24 9.90
C ILE A 59 2.85 1.64 8.57
N THR A 60 2.59 0.84 7.53
CA THR A 60 3.03 1.10 6.16
C THR A 60 1.93 1.80 5.37
N PHE A 61 2.31 2.85 4.66
CA PHE A 61 1.44 3.63 3.78
C PHE A 61 2.00 3.69 2.36
N PHE A 62 1.08 3.74 1.40
CA PHE A 62 1.35 3.92 -0.02
C PHE A 62 0.85 5.29 -0.48
N LYS A 63 1.65 5.95 -1.30
CA LYS A 63 1.30 7.17 -2.02
C LYS A 63 1.83 7.07 -3.44
N ARG A 64 1.19 7.72 -4.40
CA ARG A 64 1.73 7.81 -5.76
C ARG A 64 3.10 8.52 -5.73
N ALA A 65 4.09 7.96 -6.42
CA ALA A 65 5.36 8.64 -6.70
C ALA A 65 5.13 9.65 -7.83
N ILE A 66 5.65 10.87 -7.66
CA ILE A 66 5.58 11.96 -8.66
C ILE A 66 6.57 11.67 -9.78
#